data_AF-A0A952TKZ3-F1
#
_entry.id   AF-A0A952TKZ3-F1
#
_cell.length_a   1.000
_cell.length_b   1.000
_cell.length_c   1.000
_cell.angle_alpha   90.00
_cell.angle_beta   90.00
_cell.angle_gamma   90.00
#
_symmetry.space_group_name_H-M   'P 1'
#
loop_
_entity.id
_entity.type
_entity.pdbx_description
1 polymer ?
#
loop_
_entity_poly.entity_id
_entity_poly.type
_entity_poly.pdbx_seq_one_letter_code
_entity_poly.pdbx_strand_id
1 'polypeptide(L)' 'MLNDYLTTAEAAEVKKVTVAYIARLIRQKRLKAQKKGGVYFILREDLDRIAPPARPRGRPWPKKS' A
#
# COMPACT_ATOMS: atom_id res chain seq x y z
N MET A 1 16.36 -10.89 9.81
CA MET A 1 15.05 -10.20 9.91
C MET A 1 15.23 -8.84 9.25
N LEU A 2 14.84 -8.70 7.98
CA LEU A 2 14.84 -7.40 7.32
C LEU A 2 13.47 -6.76 7.52
N ASN A 3 13.40 -5.76 8.41
CA ASN A 3 12.26 -4.87 8.51
C ASN A 3 12.29 -3.92 7.30
N ASP A 4 11.97 -4.45 6.13
CA ASP A 4 11.90 -3.65 4.90
C ASP A 4 10.69 -2.72 4.99
N TYR A 5 10.98 -1.44 5.19
CA TYR A 5 10.00 -0.38 5.07
C TYR A 5 9.79 -0.08 3.59
N LEU A 6 8.56 -0.25 3.13
CA LEU A 6 8.13 0.07 1.78
C LEU A 6 7.42 1.42 1.79
N THR A 7 7.69 2.23 0.79
CA THR A 7 6.89 3.41 0.51
C THR A 7 5.48 3.01 0.05
N THR A 8 4.54 3.95 0.08
CA THR A 8 3.20 3.72 -0.48
C THR A 8 3.19 3.32 -1.96
N ALA A 9 4.21 3.72 -2.73
CA ALA A 9 4.35 3.34 -4.13
C ALA A 9 4.77 1.87 -4.26
N GLU A 10 5.84 1.47 -3.57
CA GLU A 10 6.33 0.09 -3.58
C GLU A 10 5.30 -0.88 -3.00
N ALA A 11 4.63 -0.49 -1.91
CA ALA A 11 3.56 -1.30 -1.32
C ALA A 11 2.38 -1.53 -2.29
N ALA A 12 2.06 -0.51 -3.10
CA ALA A 12 1.02 -0.60 -4.12
C ALA A 12 1.43 -1.57 -5.25
N GLU A 13 2.69 -1.55 -5.67
CA GLU A 13 3.20 -2.48 -6.69
C GLU A 13 3.22 -3.93 -6.18
N VAL A 14 3.70 -4.16 -4.96
CA VAL A 14 3.75 -5.49 -4.33
C VAL A 14 2.36 -6.11 -4.23
N LYS A 15 1.37 -5.33 -3.80
CA LYS A 15 -0.02 -5.81 -3.67
C LYS A 15 -0.84 -5.67 -4.96
N LYS A 16 -0.27 -5.12 -6.04
CA LYS A 16 -0.95 -4.82 -7.31
C LYS A 16 -2.25 -4.02 -7.10
N VAL A 17 -2.21 -3.04 -6.21
CA VAL A 17 -3.32 -2.14 -5.88
C VAL A 17 -2.96 -0.69 -6.19
N THR A 18 -3.92 0.23 -6.08
CA THR A 18 -3.63 1.65 -6.27
C THR A 18 -2.98 2.26 -5.02
N VAL A 19 -2.12 3.27 -5.22
CA VAL A 19 -1.57 4.07 -4.11
C VAL A 19 -2.68 4.69 -3.27
N ALA A 20 -3.77 5.14 -3.92
CA ALA A 20 -4.96 5.66 -3.25
C ALA A 20 -5.63 4.61 -2.33
N TYR A 21 -5.63 3.34 -2.74
CA TYR A 21 -6.16 2.25 -1.91
C TYR A 21 -5.29 2.03 -0.67
N ILE A 22 -3.97 2.00 -0.81
CA ILE A 22 -3.04 1.91 0.33
C ILE A 22 -3.21 3.12 1.27
N ALA A 23 -3.24 4.34 0.73
CA ALA A 23 -3.47 5.55 1.52
C ALA A 23 -4.82 5.51 2.26
N ARG A 24 -5.87 4.98 1.63
CA ARG A 24 -7.18 4.77 2.26
C ARG A 24 -7.09 3.76 3.41
N LEU A 25 -6.35 2.67 3.25
CA LEU A 25 -6.16 1.68 4.31
C LEU A 25 -5.44 2.27 5.53
N ILE A 26 -4.44 3.12 5.30
CA ILE A 26 -3.74 3.86 6.35
C ILE A 26 -4.74 4.80 7.07
N ARG A 27 -5.54 5.57 6.32
CA ARG A 27 -6.56 6.47 6.88
C ARG A 27 -7.64 5.72 7.68
N GLN A 28 -7.99 4.51 7.26
CA GLN A 28 -8.93 3.63 7.94
C GLN A 28 -8.31 2.90 9.15
N LYS A 29 -7.05 3.17 9.50
CA LYS A 29 -6.29 2.47 10.55
C LYS A 29 -6.21 0.95 10.35
N ARG A 30 -6.40 0.47 9.12
CA ARG A 30 -6.29 -0.96 8.74
C ARG A 30 -4.86 -1.35 8.37
N LEU A 31 -4.00 -0.37 8.11
CA LEU A 31 -2.58 -0.56 7.82
C LEU A 31 -1.77 0.39 8.70
N LYS A 32 -0.75 -0.14 9.38
CA LYS A 32 0.20 0.69 10.12
C LYS A 32 1.22 1.27 9.15
N ALA A 33 1.40 2.58 9.22
CA ALA A 33 2.40 3.29 8.45
C ALA A 33 2.98 4.44 9.28
N GLN A 34 4.27 4.70 9.08
CA GLN A 34 4.97 5.82 9.69
C GLN A 34 5.13 6.92 8.64
N LYS A 35 4.65 8.14 8.96
CA LYS A 35 4.83 9.29 8.08
C LYS A 35 6.18 9.95 8.37
N LYS A 36 7.07 10.04 7.38
CA LYS A 36 8.38 10.70 7.49
C LYS A 36 8.62 11.54 6.23
N GLY A 37 8.91 12.83 6.40
CA GLY A 37 9.18 13.73 5.26
C GLY A 37 8.04 13.86 4.23
N GLY A 38 6.79 13.67 4.66
CA GLY A 38 5.62 13.73 3.76
C GLY A 38 5.27 12.40 3.08
N VAL A 39 6.10 11.37 3.21
CA VAL A 39 5.86 10.02 2.65
C VAL A 39 5.46 9.06 3.77
N TYR A 40 4.57 8.12 3.45
CA TYR A 40 4.21 7.02 4.35
C TYR A 40 5.09 5.80 4.08
N PHE A 41 5.70 5.29 5.14
CA PHE A 41 6.51 4.08 5.17
C PHE A 41 5.73 2.97 5.87
N ILE A 42 5.62 1.83 5.23
CA ILE A 42 4.80 0.70 5.63
C ILE A 42 5.73 -0.49 5.84
N LEU A 43 5.58 -1.21 6.95
CA LEU A 43 6.30 -2.46 7.14
C LEU A 43 5.75 -3.52 6.20
N ARG A 44 6.65 -4.23 5.50
CA ARG A 44 6.27 -5.32 4.59
C ARG A 44 5.40 -6.38 5.26
N GLU A 45 5.72 -6.75 6.50
CA GLU A 45 4.94 -7.73 7.27
C GLU A 45 3.48 -7.29 7.50
N ASP A 46 3.27 -6.00 7.81
CA ASP A 46 1.93 -5.45 7.99
C ASP A 46 1.18 -5.35 6.65
N LEU A 47 1.90 -5.10 5.56
CA LEU A 47 1.32 -5.13 4.22
C LEU A 47 0.83 -6.55 3.88
N ASP A 48 1.62 -7.58 4.17
CA ASP A 48 1.27 -8.96 3.84
C ASP A 48 -0.01 -9.44 4.54
N ARG A 49 -0.25 -8.99 5.78
CA ARG A 49 -1.47 -9.26 6.55
C ARG A 49 -2.76 -8.71 5.92
N ILE A 50 -2.66 -7.79 4.96
CA ILE A 50 -3.83 -7.20 4.32
C ILE A 50 -4.31 -8.06 3.15
N ALA A 51 -5.57 -8.46 3.22
CA ALA A 51 -6.26 -9.11 2.12
C ALA A 51 -6.46 -8.11 0.96
N PRO A 52 -6.19 -8.52 -0.29
CA PRO A 52 -6.49 -7.69 -1.45
C PRO A 52 -8.00 -7.37 -1.51
N PRO A 53 -8.40 -6.26 -2.13
CA PRO A 53 -9.80 -5.90 -2.23
C PRO A 53 -10.58 -6.99 -3.00
N ALA A 54 -11.69 -7.46 -2.41
CA ALA A 54 -12.55 -8.52 -2.97
C ALA A 54 -13.12 -8.22 -4.36
N ARG A 55 -13.08 -6.96 -4.81
CA ARG A 55 -13.33 -6.54 -6.18
C ARG A 55 -12.34 -5.45 -6.53
N PRO A 56 -11.71 -5.45 -7.72
CA PRO A 56 -10.99 -4.29 -8.21
C PRO A 56 -11.99 -3.15 -8.40
N ARG A 57 -12.17 -2.33 -7.35
CA ARG A 57 -12.99 -1.12 -7.43
C ARG A 57 -12.14 -0.03 -8.08
N GLY A 58 -12.29 0.10 -9.38
CA GLY A 58 -11.61 1.10 -10.20
C GLY A 58 -10.97 0.45 -11.43
N ARG A 59 -10.97 1.17 -12.56
CA ARG A 59 -10.32 0.76 -13.82
C ARG A 59 -8.93 0.16 -13.52
N PRO A 60 -8.50 -0.86 -14.30
CA PRO A 60 -7.14 -1.37 -14.20
C PRO A 60 -6.16 -0.19 -14.31
N TRP A 61 -5.10 -0.25 -13.50
CA TRP A 61 -4.03 0.73 -13.54
C TRP A 61 -3.57 0.92 -15.00
N PRO A 62 -3.59 2.15 -15.56
CA PRO A 62 -3.04 2.34 -16.89
C PRO A 62 -1.55 1.99 -16.79
N LYS A 63 -1.13 0.93 -17.48
CA LYS A 63 0.29 0.77 -17.81
C LYS A 63 0.65 2.05 -18.56
N LYS A 64 1.60 2.83 -18.04
CA LYS A 64 2.21 3.91 -18.83
C LYS A 64 2.73 3.25 -20.11
N SER A 65 2.14 3.61 -21.26
CA SER A 65 2.72 3.43 -22.58
C SER A 65 4.03 4.21 -22.70
#